data_AF-A0A3M0ZWI1-F1
#
_entry.id   AF-A0A3M0ZWI1-F1
#
_cell.length_a   1.000
_cell.length_b   1.000
_cell.length_c   1.000
_cell.angle_alpha   90.00
_cell.angle_beta   90.00
_cell.angle_gamma   90.00
#
_symmetry.space_group_name_H-M   'P 1'
#
loop_
_entity.id
_entity.type
_entity.pdbx_description
1 polymer ?
#
loop_
_entity_poly.entity_id
_entity_poly.type
_entity_poly.pdbx_seq_one_letter_code
_entity_poly.pdbx_strand_id
1 'polypeptide(L)'
;MAVSIIIVMITIARLCDIAFRKATPPMLLPCRAFESLNSEGILALGQKIPLSKADLYDLELISGISDTIGRALLRDKLKIISKARELPPGQKYKALTIVKGIGEKKAKKFYNYLTFKSTPYLPNRCLSRN
;
A
#
# COMPACT_ATOMS: atom_id res chain seq x y z
N MET A 1 34.04 -0.37 -40.10
CA MET A 1 33.89 0.00 -38.67
C MET A 1 32.71 0.97 -38.47
N ALA A 2 31.50 0.62 -38.93
CA ALA A 2 30.32 1.52 -38.87
C ALA A 2 29.12 0.92 -38.11
N VAL A 3 29.15 -0.39 -37.81
CA VAL A 3 28.01 -1.11 -37.21
C VAL A 3 27.90 -0.87 -35.69
N SER A 4 29.03 -0.62 -35.01
CA SER A 4 29.04 -0.46 -33.54
C SER A 4 28.41 0.84 -33.04
N ILE A 5 28.36 1.91 -33.85
CA ILE A 5 27.82 3.21 -33.43
C ILE A 5 26.29 3.19 -33.40
N ILE A 6 25.66 2.45 -34.32
CA ILE A 6 24.21 2.35 -34.45
C ILE A 6 23.60 1.63 -33.23
N ILE A 7 24.26 0.57 -32.74
CA ILE A 7 23.78 -0.22 -31.60
C ILE A 7 23.76 0.63 -30.32
N VAL A 8 24.77 1.47 -30.10
CA VAL A 8 24.85 2.34 -28.91
C VAL A 8 23.73 3.39 -28.90
N MET A 9 23.41 4.00 -30.05
CA MET A 9 22.32 4.97 -30.15
C MET A 9 20.95 4.35 -29.89
N ILE A 10 20.71 3.10 -30.34
CA ILE A 10 19.46 2.38 -30.09
C ILE A 10 19.28 2.08 -28.59
N THR A 11 20.35 1.72 -27.89
CA THR A 11 20.28 1.48 -26.44
C THR A 11 19.99 2.74 -25.63
N ILE A 12 20.51 3.90 -26.02
CA ILE A 12 20.25 5.16 -25.30
C ILE A 12 18.81 5.63 -25.54
N ALA A 13 18.28 5.48 -26.76
CA ALA A 13 16.88 5.79 -27.05
C ALA A 13 15.89 4.95 -26.21
N ARG A 14 16.21 3.67 -25.97
CA ARG A 14 15.42 2.77 -25.12
C ARG A 14 15.44 3.14 -23.64
N LEU A 15 16.50 3.80 -23.16
CA LEU A 15 16.60 4.24 -21.76
C LEU A 15 15.75 5.48 -21.47
N CYS A 16 15.58 6.40 -22.44
CA CYS A 16 14.76 7.61 -22.26
C CYS A 16 13.25 7.31 -22.29
N ASP A 17 12.80 6.27 -22.98
CA ASP A 17 11.37 5.92 -23.07
C ASP A 17 10.79 5.42 -21.74
N ILE A 18 11.62 4.79 -20.90
CA ILE A 18 11.19 4.24 -19.60
C ILE A 18 10.94 5.37 -18.57
N ALA A 19 11.59 6.52 -18.72
CA ALA A 19 11.52 7.62 -17.76
C ALA A 19 10.23 8.45 -17.85
N PHE A 20 9.39 8.25 -18.88
CA PHE A 20 8.25 9.13 -19.16
C PHE A 20 6.90 8.43 -19.21
N ARG A 21 6.74 7.28 -18.55
CA ARG A 21 5.42 6.90 -18.03
C ARG A 21 5.11 7.78 -16.82
N LYS A 22 4.79 9.04 -17.12
CA LYS A 22 4.05 9.95 -16.24
C LYS A 22 2.91 9.14 -15.64
N ALA A 23 3.05 8.84 -14.35
CA ALA A 23 1.93 8.43 -13.52
C ALA A 23 0.81 9.42 -13.80
N THR A 24 -0.27 8.94 -14.42
CA THR A 24 -1.52 9.67 -14.50
C THR A 24 -1.80 10.16 -13.08
N PRO A 25 -1.94 11.49 -12.86
CA PRO A 25 -2.31 11.97 -11.53
C PRO A 25 -3.62 11.26 -11.17
N PRO A 26 -3.74 10.66 -9.99
CA PRO A 26 -4.96 9.98 -9.61
C PRO A 26 -6.11 10.98 -9.75
N MET A 27 -7.15 10.58 -10.49
CA MET A 27 -8.35 11.38 -10.65
C MET A 27 -8.82 11.82 -9.26
N LEU A 28 -8.87 13.14 -9.04
CA LEU A 28 -9.22 13.73 -7.76
C LEU A 28 -10.72 13.53 -7.53
N LEU A 29 -11.07 12.45 -6.86
CA LEU A 29 -12.43 12.25 -6.37
C LEU A 29 -12.75 13.30 -5.30
N PRO A 30 -13.95 13.93 -5.32
CA PRO A 30 -14.39 14.80 -4.26
C PRO A 30 -14.41 14.04 -2.92
N CYS A 31 -14.06 14.70 -1.81
CA CYS A 31 -13.88 14.04 -0.51
C CYS A 31 -15.08 13.18 -0.07
N ARG A 32 -16.31 13.55 -0.45
CA ARG A 32 -17.54 12.78 -0.19
C ARG A 32 -17.63 11.47 -0.98
N ALA A 33 -17.08 11.42 -2.20
CA ALA A 33 -17.07 10.20 -2.99
C ALA A 33 -16.08 9.16 -2.43
N PHE A 34 -15.13 9.58 -1.58
CA PHE A 34 -14.18 8.68 -0.94
C PHE A 34 -14.81 7.83 0.16
N GLU A 35 -15.86 8.33 0.82
CA GLU A 35 -16.59 7.58 1.85
C GLU A 35 -17.43 6.44 1.27
N SER A 36 -17.81 6.52 -0.01
CA SER A 36 -18.55 5.47 -0.72
C SER A 36 -17.65 4.46 -1.44
N LEU A 37 -16.33 4.62 -1.38
CA LEU A 37 -15.42 3.69 -2.04
C LEU A 37 -15.27 2.40 -1.23
N ASN A 38 -15.49 1.27 -1.90
CA ASN A 38 -15.12 -0.05 -1.39
C ASN A 38 -13.59 -0.22 -1.35
N SER A 39 -13.13 -1.28 -0.68
CA SER A 39 -11.70 -1.56 -0.48
C SER A 39 -10.91 -1.74 -1.77
N GLU A 40 -11.56 -2.23 -2.84
CA GLU A 40 -10.98 -2.29 -4.17
C GLU A 40 -10.67 -0.90 -4.73
N GLY A 41 -11.62 0.04 -4.62
CA GLY A 41 -11.42 1.42 -5.04
C GLY A 41 -10.31 2.11 -4.25
N ILE A 42 -10.23 1.86 -2.93
CA ILE A 42 -9.18 2.40 -2.06
C ILE A 42 -7.80 1.95 -2.53
N LEU A 43 -7.65 0.66 -2.83
CA LEU A 43 -6.40 0.10 -3.32
C LEU A 43 -6.05 0.61 -4.73
N ALA A 44 -7.06 0.76 -5.61
CA ALA A 44 -6.88 1.31 -6.95
C ALA A 44 -6.37 2.76 -6.93
N LEU A 45 -6.73 3.53 -5.91
CA LEU A 45 -6.23 4.89 -5.69
C LEU A 45 -4.88 4.95 -4.96
N GLY A 46 -4.26 3.79 -4.72
CA GLY A 46 -2.97 3.69 -4.01
C GLY A 46 -3.07 4.06 -2.52
N GLN A 47 -4.26 4.04 -1.94
CA GLN A 47 -4.47 4.30 -0.52
C GLN A 47 -4.34 3.02 0.32
N LYS A 48 -4.15 3.21 1.62
CA LYS A 48 -3.94 2.12 2.58
C LYS A 48 -5.22 1.79 3.33
N ILE A 49 -5.50 0.50 3.48
CA ILE A 49 -6.63 -0.03 4.25
C ILE A 49 -6.31 0.04 5.76
N PRO A 50 -7.06 0.77 6.60
CA PRO A 50 -7.00 0.71 8.05
C PRO A 50 -7.32 -0.68 8.56
N LEU A 51 -6.31 -1.31 9.15
CA LEU A 51 -6.43 -2.64 9.77
C LEU A 51 -7.51 -2.68 10.87
N SER A 52 -7.80 -1.53 11.48
CA SER A 52 -8.87 -1.39 12.49
C SER A 52 -10.25 -1.69 11.93
N LYS A 53 -10.52 -1.31 10.68
CA LYS A 53 -11.81 -1.49 10.00
C LYS A 53 -11.82 -2.66 9.01
N ALA A 54 -10.65 -3.13 8.60
CA ALA A 54 -10.51 -4.22 7.65
C ALA A 54 -11.24 -5.49 8.11
N ASP A 55 -12.01 -6.08 7.21
CA ASP A 55 -12.57 -7.42 7.32
C ASP A 55 -11.69 -8.46 6.59
N LEU A 56 -12.19 -9.70 6.43
CA LEU A 56 -11.42 -10.74 5.76
C LEU A 56 -11.30 -10.49 4.26
N TYR A 57 -12.38 -10.04 3.64
CA TYR A 57 -12.44 -9.76 2.20
C TYR A 57 -11.44 -8.65 1.84
N ASP A 58 -11.40 -7.56 2.62
CA ASP A 58 -10.46 -6.46 2.45
C ASP A 58 -9.00 -6.91 2.47
N LEU A 59 -8.68 -7.87 3.34
CA LEU A 59 -7.34 -8.41 3.49
C LEU A 59 -6.96 -9.35 2.34
N GLU A 60 -7.92 -10.12 1.81
CA GLU A 60 -7.69 -11.02 0.68
C GLU A 60 -7.44 -10.29 -0.64
N LEU A 61 -7.91 -9.04 -0.77
CA LEU A 61 -7.55 -8.17 -1.90
C LEU A 61 -6.04 -7.86 -1.96
N ILE A 62 -5.31 -8.00 -0.85
CA ILE A 62 -3.88 -7.73 -0.80
C ILE A 62 -3.10 -8.96 -1.26
N SER A 63 -2.42 -8.82 -2.39
CA SER A 63 -1.56 -9.86 -2.97
C SER A 63 -0.60 -10.50 -1.95
N GLY A 64 -0.79 -11.79 -1.70
CA GLY A 64 0.06 -12.61 -0.83
C GLY A 64 -0.48 -12.79 0.60
N ILE A 65 -1.64 -12.23 0.91
CA ILE A 65 -2.44 -12.62 2.08
C ILE A 65 -3.33 -13.79 1.65
N SER A 66 -3.14 -14.95 2.25
CA SER A 66 -4.08 -16.07 2.14
C SER A 66 -5.16 -15.96 3.22
N ASP A 67 -6.29 -16.67 3.07
CA ASP A 67 -7.35 -16.77 4.09
C ASP A 67 -6.77 -17.03 5.49
N THR A 68 -5.81 -17.96 5.61
CA THR A 68 -5.17 -18.30 6.89
C THR A 68 -4.42 -17.12 7.50
N ILE A 69 -3.69 -16.34 6.68
CA ILE A 69 -2.97 -15.15 7.14
C ILE A 69 -3.97 -14.03 7.46
N GLY A 70 -5.01 -13.85 6.65
CA GLY A 70 -6.08 -12.87 6.87
C GLY A 70 -6.79 -13.09 8.20
N ARG A 71 -7.24 -14.32 8.47
CA ARG A 71 -7.84 -14.68 9.77
C ARG A 71 -6.88 -14.48 10.95
N ALA A 72 -5.60 -14.78 10.77
CA ALA A 72 -4.60 -14.55 11.82
C ALA A 72 -4.38 -13.05 12.09
N LEU A 73 -4.36 -12.22 11.05
CA LEU A 73 -4.31 -10.75 11.17
C LEU A 73 -5.54 -10.20 11.89
N LEU A 74 -6.74 -10.69 11.58
CA LEU A 74 -7.97 -10.27 12.24
C LEU A 74 -7.99 -10.66 13.72
N ARG A 75 -7.52 -11.88 14.04
CA ARG A 75 -7.43 -12.39 15.41
C ARG A 75 -6.50 -11.56 16.28
N ASP A 76 -5.31 -11.22 15.77
CA ASP A 76 -4.30 -10.46 16.51
C ASP A 76 -4.35 -8.94 16.24
N LYS A 77 -5.42 -8.45 15.59
CA LYS A 77 -5.62 -7.07 15.15
C LYS A 77 -5.25 -6.03 16.21
N LEU A 78 -5.78 -6.18 17.43
CA LEU A 78 -5.54 -5.24 18.54
C LEU A 78 -4.08 -5.27 19.01
N LYS A 79 -3.44 -6.45 19.04
CA LYS A 79 -2.03 -6.59 19.43
C LYS A 79 -1.11 -5.92 18.41
N ILE A 80 -1.40 -6.11 17.12
CA ILE A 80 -0.65 -5.49 16.02
C ILE A 80 -0.75 -3.96 16.12
N ILE A 81 -1.96 -3.43 16.28
CA ILE A 81 -2.18 -1.97 16.38
C ILE A 81 -1.45 -1.40 17.60
N SER A 82 -1.53 -2.08 18.75
CA SER A 82 -0.86 -1.65 19.98
C SER A 82 0.66 -1.61 19.80
N LYS A 83 1.26 -2.69 19.29
CA LYS A 83 2.70 -2.76 19.01
C LYS A 83 3.14 -1.71 17.97
N ALA A 84 2.30 -1.42 16.97
CA ALA A 84 2.60 -0.40 15.96
C ALA A 84 2.62 1.04 16.52
N ARG A 85 2.01 1.29 17.70
CA ARG A 85 2.07 2.60 18.39
C ARG A 85 3.38 2.81 19.13
N GLU A 86 3.94 1.73 19.68
CA GLU A 86 5.22 1.73 20.40
C GLU A 86 6.42 1.87 19.44
N LEU A 87 6.26 1.45 18.19
CA LEU A 87 7.33 1.46 17.20
C LEU A 87 7.48 2.81 16.48
N PRO A 88 8.72 3.22 16.15
CA PRO A 88 8.96 4.43 15.39
C PRO A 88 8.38 4.31 13.95
N PRO A 89 8.05 5.44 13.28
CA PRO A 89 7.37 5.45 11.98
C PRO A 89 7.98 4.54 10.91
N GLY A 90 9.31 4.47 10.83
CA GLY A 90 10.03 3.64 9.85
C GLY A 90 10.02 2.15 10.14
N GLN A 91 9.60 1.73 11.35
CA GLN A 91 9.64 0.33 11.79
C GLN A 91 8.26 -0.26 12.10
N LYS A 92 7.17 0.50 11.88
CA LYS A 92 5.81 0.03 12.19
C LYS A 92 5.42 -1.27 11.49
N TYR A 93 6.02 -1.56 10.33
CA TYR A 93 5.83 -2.84 9.64
C TYR A 93 6.21 -4.05 10.52
N LYS A 94 7.16 -3.91 11.47
CA LYS A 94 7.55 -4.97 12.41
C LYS A 94 6.41 -5.39 13.35
N ALA A 95 5.34 -4.60 13.48
CA ALA A 95 4.16 -5.02 14.22
C ALA A 95 3.46 -6.23 13.57
N LEU A 96 3.55 -6.36 12.24
CA LEU A 96 2.92 -7.46 11.50
C LEU A 96 3.63 -8.80 11.70
N THR A 97 4.89 -8.79 12.13
CA THR A 97 5.66 -10.03 12.33
C THR A 97 5.25 -10.79 13.61
N ILE A 98 4.34 -10.23 14.42
CA ILE A 98 3.69 -10.97 15.51
C ILE A 98 2.88 -12.15 14.96
N VAL A 99 2.31 -11.99 13.76
CA VAL A 99 1.48 -13.01 13.14
C VAL A 99 2.37 -14.12 12.57
N LYS A 100 2.14 -15.35 13.03
CA LYS A 100 2.84 -16.54 12.55
C LYS A 100 2.70 -16.66 11.03
N GLY A 101 3.83 -16.80 10.33
CA GLY A 101 3.87 -16.90 8.87
C GLY A 101 4.09 -15.56 8.13
N ILE A 102 4.15 -14.44 8.86
CA ILE A 102 4.53 -13.13 8.32
C ILE A 102 5.99 -12.82 8.71
N GLY A 103 6.92 -13.14 7.81
CA GLY A 103 8.32 -12.72 7.91
C GLY A 103 8.53 -11.25 7.51
N GLU A 104 9.73 -10.72 7.70
CA GLU A 104 10.04 -9.30 7.49
C GLU A 104 9.70 -8.80 6.07
N LYS A 105 10.01 -9.60 5.04
CA LYS A 105 9.71 -9.27 3.64
C LYS A 105 8.20 -9.12 3.40
N LYS A 106 7.39 -10.03 3.95
CA LYS A 106 5.92 -9.97 3.85
C LYS A 106 5.37 -8.78 4.65
N ALA A 107 5.89 -8.56 5.86
CA ALA A 107 5.50 -7.43 6.70
C ALA A 107 5.72 -6.08 6.00
N LYS A 108 6.89 -5.88 5.37
CA LYS A 108 7.17 -4.67 4.56
C LYS A 108 6.18 -4.54 3.39
N LYS A 109 5.92 -5.64 2.66
CA LYS A 109 4.94 -5.65 1.56
C LYS A 109 3.55 -5.25 2.04
N PHE A 110 3.03 -5.89 3.09
CA PHE A 110 1.69 -5.63 3.61
C PHE A 110 1.55 -4.23 4.21
N TYR A 111 2.62 -3.70 4.82
CA TYR A 111 2.64 -2.32 5.32
C TYR A 111 2.45 -1.26 4.23
N ASN A 112 2.71 -1.59 2.96
CA ASN A 112 2.41 -0.68 1.86
C ASN A 112 0.91 -0.55 1.58
N TYR A 113 0.14 -1.57 1.94
CA TYR A 113 -1.31 -1.63 1.72
C TYR A 113 -2.13 -1.39 3.00
N LEU A 114 -1.53 -1.58 4.18
CA LEU A 114 -2.21 -1.46 5.46
C LEU A 114 -1.78 -0.21 6.23
N THR A 115 -2.73 0.41 6.93
CA THR A 115 -2.46 1.46 7.91
C THR A 115 -2.94 1.07 9.30
N PHE A 116 -2.20 1.51 10.33
CA PHE A 116 -2.54 1.28 11.74
C PHE A 116 -3.28 2.46 12.37
N LYS A 117 -3.54 3.52 11.60
CA LYS A 117 -4.33 4.66 12.05
C LYS A 117 -5.81 4.28 12.08
N SER A 118 -6.54 4.80 13.07
CA SER A 118 -8.01 4.69 13.17
C SER A 118 -8.75 5.76 12.37
N THR A 119 -8.04 6.74 11.83
CA THR A 119 -8.64 7.86 11.09
C THR A 119 -9.36 7.37 9.82
N PRO A 120 -10.54 7.93 9.51
CA PRO A 120 -11.27 7.62 8.28
C PRO A 120 -10.43 7.93 7.03
N TYR A 121 -10.80 7.29 5.91
CA TYR A 121 -10.18 7.45 4.59
C TYR A 121 -10.39 8.87 4.05
N LEU A 122 -9.63 9.82 4.59
CA LEU A 122 -9.56 11.16 4.02
C LEU A 122 -8.16 11.33 3.45
N PRO A 123 -8.02 11.55 2.13
CA PRO A 123 -6.73 11.97 1.60
C PRO A 123 -6.25 13.20 2.38
N ASN A 124 -4.95 13.32 2.64
CA ASN A 124 -4.37 14.40 3.47
C ASN A 124 -4.82 15.81 3.07
N ARG A 125 -5.27 16.02 1.81
CA ARG A 125 -5.83 17.30 1.33
C ARG A 125 -7.25 17.59 1.82
N CYS A 126 -8.05 16.59 2.20
CA CYS A 126 -9.39 16.78 2.79
C CYS A 126 -9.32 17.16 4.28
N LEU A 127 -8.16 16.99 4.93
CA LEU A 127 -7.94 17.39 6.32
C LEU A 127 -7.46 18.85 6.45
N SER A 128 -7.27 19.56 5.34
CA SER A 128 -6.75 20.93 5.29
C SER A 128 -7.88 21.96 5.17
N ARG A 129 -8.86 21.93 6.09
CA ARG A 129 -9.73 23.07 6.38
C ARG A 129 -10.14 23.02 7.85
N ASN A 130 -9.31 23.64 8.69
CA ASN A 130 -9.74 24.43 9.84
C ASN A 130 -8.82 25.64 9.91
#